data_AF-A0A1B6DL46-F1
#
_entry.id   AF-A0A1B6DL46-F1
#
_cell.length_a   1.000
_cell.length_b   1.000
_cell.length_c   1.000
_cell.angle_alpha   90.00
_cell.angle_beta   90.00
_cell.angle_gamma   90.00
#
_symmetry.space_group_name_H-M   'P 1'
#
loop_
_entity.id
_entity.type
_entity.pdbx_description
1 polymer ?
#
loop_
_entity_poly.entity_id
_entity_poly.type
_entity_poly.pdbx_seq_one_letter_code
_entity_poly.pdbx_strand_id
1 'polypeptide(L)'
;MNEVDYYYKMTGPSLSFLLADCEKSGSDQVGFLLGEDYNVLTKTVSDSEMSGEKMEKTIIVNSTMAINSPFLFCNNFGKVGRKNLKSLLGELEKDVVGWYSFRRNSNHVPLLRETLLHKQLWEYFSRISPCFLFCIVTASCNNTYSTHSYRYSFLNYSERFEPVSVSIINVGDISNTYRNTAMTSSSKIFQEIFDFNRGLKDVEIQEKVKIIKKCLQDEINSLAQKINEREIEIKRLKKEEKNNTNNCTDDESQRHGATSKTSTTVKPSFSNALKNSQSQKQIKKTTPQIQNTD
;
A
#
# COMPACT_ATOMS: atom_id res chain seq x y z
N MET A 1 -4.79 27.71 17.08
CA MET A 1 -4.23 26.66 16.21
C MET A 1 -4.84 26.90 14.85
N ASN A 2 -4.03 27.22 13.84
CA ASN A 2 -4.58 27.45 12.50
C ASN A 2 -5.12 26.11 11.99
N GLU A 3 -6.42 26.08 11.71
CA GLU A 3 -7.10 24.92 11.14
C GLU A 3 -6.60 24.73 9.71
N VAL A 4 -5.86 23.64 9.48
CA VAL A 4 -5.33 23.27 8.16
C VAL A 4 -6.35 22.36 7.49
N ASP A 5 -6.88 22.80 6.36
CA ASP A 5 -7.76 21.95 5.55
C ASP A 5 -6.93 21.01 4.70
N TYR A 6 -7.31 19.73 4.68
CA TYR A 6 -6.65 18.70 3.90
C TYR A 6 -7.48 18.33 2.67
N TYR A 7 -6.86 18.44 1.50
CA TYR A 7 -7.43 18.00 0.23
C TYR A 7 -6.62 16.85 -0.32
N TYR A 8 -7.30 15.81 -0.78
CA TYR A 8 -6.66 14.62 -1.30
C TYR A 8 -7.03 14.42 -2.76
N LYS A 9 -6.02 14.15 -3.59
CA LYS A 9 -6.19 13.92 -5.02
C LYS A 9 -5.41 12.68 -5.43
N MET A 10 -5.89 12.00 -6.47
CA MET A 10 -5.17 10.88 -7.10
C MET A 10 -5.24 11.05 -8.62
N THR A 11 -4.14 10.77 -9.32
CA THR A 11 -4.18 10.84 -10.78
C THR A 11 -4.93 9.63 -11.37
N GLY A 12 -5.67 9.84 -12.46
CA GLY A 12 -6.34 8.76 -13.18
C GLY A 12 -5.41 7.59 -13.56
N PRO A 13 -4.21 7.85 -14.12
CA PRO A 13 -3.23 6.79 -14.39
C PRO A 13 -2.82 6.02 -13.14
N SER A 14 -2.59 6.67 -12.00
CA SER A 14 -2.23 5.99 -10.75
C SER A 14 -3.33 5.04 -10.27
N LEU A 15 -4.59 5.47 -10.35
CA LEU A 15 -5.73 4.63 -9.95
C LEU A 15 -5.89 3.43 -10.88
N SER A 16 -5.79 3.67 -12.19
CA SER A 16 -5.84 2.60 -13.20
C SER A 16 -4.72 1.57 -12.99
N PHE A 17 -3.49 2.06 -12.76
CA PHE A 17 -2.34 1.20 -12.49
C PHE A 17 -2.52 0.38 -11.21
N LEU A 18 -2.98 1.00 -10.12
CA LEU A 18 -3.30 0.31 -8.87
C LEU A 18 -4.32 -0.83 -9.10
N LEU A 19 -5.43 -0.55 -9.78
CA LEU A 19 -6.46 -1.56 -10.04
C LEU A 19 -5.95 -2.68 -10.96
N ALA A 20 -5.15 -2.34 -11.97
CA ALA A 20 -4.55 -3.32 -12.86
C ALA A 20 -3.55 -4.23 -12.12
N ASP A 21 -2.74 -3.69 -11.22
CA ASP A 21 -1.80 -4.46 -10.41
C ASP A 21 -2.50 -5.34 -9.38
N CYS A 22 -3.59 -4.83 -8.78
CA CYS A 22 -4.47 -5.62 -7.92
C CYS A 22 -5.05 -6.80 -8.70
N GLU A 23 -5.56 -6.59 -9.91
CA GLU A 23 -6.18 -7.68 -10.67
C GLU A 23 -5.15 -8.73 -11.12
N LYS A 24 -3.93 -8.31 -11.47
CA LYS A 24 -2.82 -9.21 -11.81
C LYS A 24 -2.32 -10.02 -10.61
N SER A 25 -2.59 -9.60 -9.37
CA SER A 25 -2.11 -10.31 -8.19
C SER A 25 -2.84 -11.65 -8.05
N GLY A 26 -2.11 -12.74 -7.78
CA GLY A 26 -2.73 -14.06 -7.55
C GLY A 26 -3.46 -14.20 -6.21
N SER A 27 -3.29 -13.23 -5.31
CA SER A 27 -3.81 -13.25 -3.93
C SER A 27 -4.13 -11.84 -3.46
N ASP A 28 -4.65 -11.71 -2.24
CA ASP A 28 -4.67 -10.44 -1.53
C ASP A 28 -3.27 -9.80 -1.54
N GLN A 29 -3.24 -8.48 -1.66
CA GLN A 29 -2.02 -7.70 -1.86
C GLN A 29 -2.01 -6.49 -0.93
N VAL A 30 -0.82 -6.06 -0.53
CA VAL A 30 -0.62 -4.77 0.15
C VAL A 30 0.39 -3.95 -0.62
N GLY A 31 0.36 -2.63 -0.46
CA GLY A 31 1.37 -1.78 -1.06
C GLY A 31 1.35 -0.36 -0.51
N PHE A 32 2.24 0.47 -1.03
CA PHE A 32 2.41 1.86 -0.62
C PHE A 32 1.83 2.81 -1.67
N LEU A 33 1.29 3.93 -1.20
CA LEU A 33 0.85 5.05 -2.02
C LEU A 33 1.98 6.08 -2.02
N LEU A 34 2.46 6.41 -3.21
CA LEU A 34 3.55 7.36 -3.42
C LEU A 34 2.98 8.66 -3.99
N GLY A 35 3.45 9.78 -3.48
CA GLY A 35 2.86 11.07 -3.77
C GLY A 35 3.69 12.24 -3.28
N GLU A 36 3.07 13.40 -3.38
CA GLU A 36 3.63 14.68 -2.98
C GLU A 36 2.59 15.48 -2.20
N ASP A 37 3.05 16.37 -1.35
CA ASP A 37 2.22 17.31 -0.63
C ASP A 37 2.67 18.75 -0.89
N TYR A 38 1.73 19.67 -1.04
CA TYR A 38 2.01 21.10 -1.13
C TYR A 38 1.00 21.92 -0.34
N ASN A 39 1.47 23.07 0.15
CA ASN A 39 0.65 24.01 0.89
C ASN A 39 0.19 25.12 -0.05
N VAL A 40 -1.11 25.40 -0.05
CA VAL A 40 -1.73 26.53 -0.73
C VAL A 40 -2.22 27.50 0.35
N LEU A 41 -1.78 28.75 0.28
CA LEU A 41 -2.33 29.80 1.13
C LEU A 41 -3.55 30.39 0.41
N THR A 42 -4.74 30.08 0.92
CA THR A 42 -5.99 30.57 0.34
C THR A 42 -6.48 31.75 1.17
N LYS A 43 -6.69 32.90 0.50
CA LYS A 43 -7.29 34.08 1.11
C LYS A 43 -8.80 34.00 0.95
N THR A 44 -9.51 33.77 2.04
CA THR A 44 -10.96 33.82 2.05
C THR A 44 -11.38 35.27 2.22
N VAL A 45 -11.95 35.86 1.17
CA VAL A 45 -12.58 37.19 1.25
C VAL A 45 -14.00 36.98 1.74
N SER A 46 -14.32 37.49 2.92
CA SER A 46 -15.68 37.55 3.46
C SER A 46 -16.28 38.93 3.16
N ASP A 47 -17.60 39.01 2.97
CA ASP A 47 -18.32 40.27 2.74
C ASP A 47 -18.29 41.21 3.97
N SER A 48 -17.99 40.65 5.15
CA SER A 48 -17.52 41.41 6.31
C SER A 48 -16.02 41.65 6.18
N GLU A 49 -15.55 42.90 6.29
CA GLU A 49 -14.21 43.47 6.02
C GLU A 49 -12.98 42.80 6.70
N MET A 50 -13.07 41.53 7.07
CA MET A 50 -12.05 40.70 7.70
C MET A 50 -11.58 39.65 6.69
N SER A 51 -10.39 39.86 6.11
CA SER A 51 -9.72 38.85 5.29
C SER A 51 -9.13 37.75 6.17
N GLY A 52 -9.62 36.51 6.04
CA GLY A 52 -9.02 35.35 6.67
C GLY A 52 -8.00 34.70 5.74
N GLU A 53 -6.77 34.51 6.20
CA GLU A 53 -5.80 33.65 5.50
C GLU A 53 -5.90 32.23 6.07
N LYS A 54 -6.27 31.26 5.22
CA LYS A 54 -6.34 29.84 5.59
C LYS A 54 -5.25 29.06 4.86
N MET A 55 -4.57 28.17 5.58
CA MET A 55 -3.59 27.26 4.99
C MET A 55 -4.31 25.97 4.59
N GLU A 56 -4.25 25.65 3.31
CA GLU A 56 -4.80 24.44 2.73
C GLU A 56 -3.65 23.52 2.32
N LYS A 57 -3.69 22.25 2.72
CA LYS A 57 -2.68 21.26 2.36
C LYS A 57 -3.27 20.27 1.38
N THR A 58 -2.71 20.20 0.17
CA THR A 58 -3.12 19.21 -0.83
C THR A 58 -2.11 18.08 -0.91
N ILE A 59 -2.60 16.84 -0.82
CA ILE A 59 -1.82 15.61 -0.99
C ILE A 59 -2.25 14.94 -2.29
N ILE A 60 -1.30 14.70 -3.20
CA ILE A 60 -1.55 14.04 -4.48
C ILE A 60 -0.86 12.68 -4.50
N VAL A 61 -1.65 11.62 -4.71
CA VAL A 61 -1.15 10.28 -5.00
C VAL A 61 -0.82 10.17 -6.49
N ASN A 62 0.47 10.04 -6.79
CA ASN A 62 1.01 10.01 -8.15
C ASN A 62 1.42 8.60 -8.60
N SER A 63 1.71 7.69 -7.67
CA SER A 63 2.10 6.32 -8.01
C SER A 63 1.77 5.34 -6.88
N THR A 64 1.88 4.05 -7.16
CA THR A 64 1.68 2.98 -6.19
C THR A 64 2.79 1.95 -6.28
N MET A 65 3.18 1.38 -5.15
CA MET A 65 4.20 0.34 -5.07
C MET A 65 3.59 -0.91 -4.43
N ALA A 66 3.37 -1.94 -5.24
CA ALA A 66 2.91 -3.23 -4.77
C ALA A 66 4.01 -3.97 -3.98
N ILE A 67 3.63 -4.60 -2.87
CA ILE A 67 4.51 -5.47 -2.09
C ILE A 67 4.04 -6.91 -2.22
N ASN A 68 4.95 -7.78 -2.69
CA ASN A 68 4.67 -9.19 -2.97
C ASN A 68 4.25 -9.98 -1.72
N SER A 69 4.77 -9.61 -0.55
CA SER A 69 4.42 -10.26 0.71
C SER A 69 4.44 -9.25 1.87
N PRO A 70 3.36 -9.15 2.67
CA PRO A 70 3.34 -8.27 3.84
C PRO A 70 4.42 -8.67 4.87
N PHE A 71 4.88 -9.93 4.85
CA PHE A 71 5.90 -10.45 5.77
C PHE A 71 7.29 -9.84 5.56
N LEU A 72 7.51 -9.14 4.44
CA LEU A 72 8.76 -8.43 4.17
C LEU A 72 9.00 -7.29 5.17
N PHE A 73 7.93 -6.63 5.65
CA PHE A 73 8.04 -5.48 6.54
C PHE A 73 7.19 -5.57 7.82
N CYS A 74 6.25 -6.52 7.92
CA CYS A 74 5.47 -6.73 9.13
C CYS A 74 5.42 -8.20 9.56
N ASN A 75 5.30 -8.47 10.85
CA ASN A 75 5.11 -9.84 11.34
C ASN A 75 3.63 -10.27 11.34
N ASN A 76 3.34 -11.51 11.74
CA ASN A 76 1.98 -12.05 11.85
C ASN A 76 1.08 -11.23 12.79
N PHE A 77 1.67 -10.58 13.79
CA PHE A 77 0.98 -9.72 14.75
C PHE A 77 0.79 -8.28 14.24
N GLY A 78 1.15 -7.96 12.99
CA GLY A 78 1.03 -6.61 12.44
C GLY A 78 2.06 -5.60 12.94
N LYS A 79 3.11 -6.04 13.64
CA LYS A 79 4.22 -5.18 14.07
C LYS A 79 5.17 -4.93 12.91
N VAL A 80 5.47 -3.65 12.66
CA VAL A 80 6.34 -3.21 11.56
C VAL A 80 7.81 -3.26 11.99
N GLY A 81 8.64 -3.93 11.20
CA GLY A 81 10.09 -3.95 11.37
C GLY A 81 10.73 -2.72 10.73
N ARG A 82 11.05 -1.68 11.53
CA ARG A 82 11.57 -0.39 11.03
C ARG A 82 12.78 -0.53 10.08
N LYS A 83 13.73 -1.41 10.39
CA LYS A 83 14.92 -1.65 9.54
C LYS A 83 14.53 -2.28 8.20
N ASN A 84 13.61 -3.24 8.21
CA ASN A 84 13.14 -3.92 7.01
C ASN A 84 12.33 -2.96 6.13
N LEU A 85 11.47 -2.15 6.74
CA LEU A 85 10.68 -1.15 6.04
C LEU A 85 11.58 -0.10 5.37
N LYS A 86 12.60 0.40 6.08
CA LYS A 86 13.58 1.33 5.51
C LYS A 86 14.38 0.69 4.35
N SER A 87 14.80 -0.56 4.52
CA SER A 87 15.50 -1.29 3.46
C SER A 87 14.62 -1.57 2.24
N LEU A 88 13.31 -1.73 2.45
CA LEU A 88 12.34 -2.01 1.39
C LEU A 88 12.01 -0.77 0.58
N LEU A 89 11.85 0.38 1.25
CA LEU A 89 11.46 1.64 0.61
C LEU A 89 12.66 2.42 0.06
N GLY A 90 13.82 2.34 0.70
CA GLY A 90 15.02 3.07 0.28
C GLY A 90 14.76 4.57 0.15
N GLU A 91 15.03 5.12 -1.04
CA GLU A 91 14.83 6.54 -1.33
C GLU A 91 13.35 6.96 -1.44
N LEU A 92 12.45 6.01 -1.69
CA LEU A 92 11.01 6.26 -1.86
C LEU A 92 10.32 6.53 -0.52
N GLU A 93 10.98 6.29 0.61
CA GLU A 93 10.43 6.48 1.96
C GLU A 93 9.84 7.89 2.17
N LYS A 94 10.48 8.90 1.59
CA LYS A 94 10.07 10.31 1.67
C LYS A 94 8.81 10.62 0.85
N ASP A 95 8.55 9.83 -0.19
CA ASP A 95 7.44 10.02 -1.12
C ASP A 95 6.20 9.22 -0.68
N VAL A 96 6.28 8.47 0.43
CA VAL A 96 5.15 7.67 0.93
C VAL A 96 4.13 8.57 1.61
N VAL A 97 2.94 8.66 1.01
CA VAL A 97 1.78 9.40 1.54
C VAL A 97 0.72 8.49 2.15
N GLY A 98 0.87 7.17 1.99
CA GLY A 98 -0.07 6.19 2.54
C GLY A 98 0.23 4.76 2.13
N TRP A 99 -0.73 3.89 2.36
CA TRP A 99 -0.66 2.48 1.98
C TRP A 99 -2.03 1.98 1.53
N TYR A 100 -2.04 0.85 0.81
CA TYR A 100 -3.27 0.19 0.38
C TYR A 100 -3.30 -1.29 0.76
N SER A 101 -4.52 -1.79 0.95
CA SER A 101 -4.81 -3.21 1.08
C SER A 101 -5.85 -3.62 0.05
N PHE A 102 -5.52 -4.62 -0.74
CA PHE A 102 -6.39 -5.20 -1.75
C PHE A 102 -6.86 -6.59 -1.33
N ARG A 103 -8.18 -6.81 -1.42
CA ARG A 103 -8.82 -8.08 -1.06
C ARG A 103 -9.89 -8.47 -2.08
N ARG A 104 -10.07 -9.78 -2.28
CA ARG A 104 -11.14 -10.31 -3.15
C ARG A 104 -12.30 -10.86 -2.33
N ASN A 105 -13.53 -10.59 -2.77
CA ASN A 105 -14.77 -11.12 -2.19
C ASN A 105 -14.86 -10.91 -0.68
N SER A 106 -14.43 -9.74 -0.20
CA SER A 106 -14.33 -9.40 1.21
C SER A 106 -15.15 -8.16 1.54
N ASN A 107 -15.48 -7.97 2.81
CA ASN A 107 -16.16 -6.78 3.30
C ASN A 107 -15.28 -5.53 3.10
N HIS A 108 -15.92 -4.44 2.69
CA HIS A 108 -15.26 -3.16 2.42
C HIS A 108 -15.11 -2.31 3.70
N VAL A 109 -14.47 -2.89 4.71
CA VAL A 109 -14.18 -2.24 6.01
C VAL A 109 -12.76 -2.59 6.47
N PRO A 110 -12.11 -1.76 7.30
CA PRO A 110 -10.82 -2.11 7.91
C PRO A 110 -10.89 -3.39 8.72
N LEU A 111 -9.96 -4.30 8.49
CA LEU A 111 -9.79 -5.50 9.33
C LEU A 111 -8.95 -5.18 10.57
N LEU A 112 -9.01 -6.04 11.60
CA LEU A 112 -8.22 -5.87 12.83
C LEU A 112 -6.71 -5.77 12.55
N ARG A 113 -6.19 -6.66 11.69
CA ARG A 113 -4.78 -6.67 11.30
C ARG A 113 -4.39 -5.37 10.57
N GLU A 114 -5.25 -4.87 9.70
CA GLU A 114 -5.04 -3.65 8.93
C GLU A 114 -5.07 -2.42 9.85
N THR A 115 -5.97 -2.42 10.82
CA THR A 115 -6.05 -1.40 11.86
C THR A 115 -4.76 -1.31 12.65
N LEU A 116 -4.23 -2.46 13.11
CA LEU A 116 -2.98 -2.50 13.85
C LEU A 116 -1.78 -2.10 12.99
N LEU A 117 -1.73 -2.61 11.75
CA LEU A 117 -0.67 -2.28 10.80
C LEU A 117 -0.66 -0.78 10.48
N HIS A 118 -1.83 -0.20 10.25
CA HIS A 118 -1.95 1.22 9.97
C HIS A 118 -1.44 2.08 11.13
N LYS A 119 -1.76 1.74 12.39
CA LYS A 119 -1.21 2.45 13.55
C LYS A 119 0.31 2.39 13.60
N GLN A 120 0.90 1.24 13.31
CA GLN A 120 2.36 1.06 13.28
C GLN A 120 3.02 1.84 12.14
N LEU A 121 2.42 1.83 10.96
CA LEU A 121 2.91 2.61 9.81
C LEU A 121 2.73 4.11 10.05
N TRP A 122 1.59 4.53 10.59
CA TRP A 122 1.34 5.92 10.95
C TRP A 122 2.37 6.42 11.98
N GLU A 123 2.67 5.64 13.03
CA GLU A 123 3.73 6.00 13.97
C GLU A 123 5.10 6.14 13.29
N TYR A 124 5.40 5.27 12.32
CA TYR A 124 6.64 5.32 11.54
C TYR A 124 6.72 6.58 10.65
N PHE A 125 5.66 6.88 9.90
CA PHE A 125 5.62 7.97 8.91
C PHE A 125 5.16 9.31 9.46
N SER A 126 4.66 9.37 10.70
CA SER A 126 4.16 10.60 11.35
C SER A 126 5.14 11.77 11.33
N ARG A 127 6.44 11.49 11.29
CA ARG A 127 7.51 12.49 11.20
C ARG A 127 7.72 13.05 9.79
N ILE A 128 7.30 12.29 8.77
CA ILE A 128 7.55 12.56 7.35
C ILE A 128 6.30 13.19 6.73
N SER A 129 5.14 12.57 6.97
CA SER A 129 3.86 13.10 6.51
C SER A 129 2.87 13.18 7.68
N PRO A 130 2.31 14.37 7.99
CA PRO A 130 1.32 14.51 9.05
C PRO A 130 0.00 13.80 8.73
N CYS A 131 -0.22 13.44 7.46
CA CYS A 131 -1.36 12.64 7.03
C CYS A 131 -0.89 11.38 6.31
N PHE A 132 -1.32 10.24 6.81
CA PHE A 132 -0.97 8.94 6.24
C PHE A 132 -2.25 8.23 5.82
N LEU A 133 -2.46 8.11 4.51
CA LEU A 133 -3.69 7.52 3.98
C LEU A 133 -3.70 6.00 4.10
N PHE A 134 -4.87 5.44 4.35
CA PHE A 134 -5.15 4.02 4.17
C PHE A 134 -6.21 3.82 3.08
N CYS A 135 -5.83 3.16 1.99
CA CYS A 135 -6.76 2.81 0.91
C CYS A 135 -7.17 1.33 1.02
N ILE A 136 -8.47 1.07 1.05
CA ILE A 136 -9.02 -0.28 0.95
C ILE A 136 -9.52 -0.46 -0.46
N VAL A 137 -9.05 -1.51 -1.15
CA VAL A 137 -9.53 -1.91 -2.47
C VAL A 137 -10.16 -3.30 -2.33
N THR A 138 -11.40 -3.45 -2.76
CA THR A 138 -12.08 -4.75 -2.80
C THR A 138 -12.61 -5.04 -4.19
N ALA A 139 -12.29 -6.21 -4.72
CA ALA A 139 -12.87 -6.72 -5.95
C ALA A 139 -13.91 -7.81 -5.65
N SER A 140 -15.02 -7.79 -6.37
CA SER A 140 -16.06 -8.82 -6.32
C SER A 140 -16.66 -9.03 -7.71
N CYS A 141 -17.28 -10.18 -7.93
CA CYS A 141 -17.99 -10.48 -9.17
C CYS A 141 -19.34 -11.13 -8.85
N ASN A 142 -20.28 -11.01 -9.78
CA ASN A 142 -21.55 -11.73 -9.68
C ASN A 142 -21.35 -13.23 -9.95
N ASN A 143 -22.34 -14.05 -9.58
CA ASN A 143 -22.25 -15.52 -9.72
C ASN A 143 -22.03 -15.98 -11.17
N THR A 144 -22.44 -15.18 -12.15
CA THR A 144 -22.27 -15.48 -13.58
C THR A 144 -20.97 -14.93 -14.16
N TYR A 145 -20.12 -14.28 -13.36
CA TYR A 145 -18.88 -13.62 -13.77
C TYR A 145 -19.04 -12.62 -14.94
N SER A 146 -20.24 -12.08 -15.13
CA SER A 146 -20.56 -11.11 -16.19
C SER A 146 -20.41 -9.67 -15.74
N THR A 147 -20.35 -9.42 -14.43
CA THR A 147 -20.19 -8.07 -13.88
C THR A 147 -19.18 -8.12 -12.74
N HIS A 148 -18.11 -7.35 -12.89
CA HIS A 148 -17.06 -7.16 -11.90
C HIS A 148 -17.24 -5.79 -11.23
N SER A 149 -17.09 -5.74 -9.92
CA SER A 149 -17.19 -4.52 -9.12
C SER A 149 -15.90 -4.32 -8.34
N TYR A 150 -15.28 -3.16 -8.56
CA TYR A 150 -14.12 -2.69 -7.81
C TYR A 150 -14.56 -1.52 -6.94
N ARG A 151 -14.42 -1.68 -5.63
CA ARG A 151 -14.68 -0.62 -4.66
C ARG A 151 -13.37 -0.19 -4.05
N TYR A 152 -13.15 1.11 -3.97
CA TYR A 152 -12.00 1.69 -3.27
C TYR A 152 -12.48 2.81 -2.35
N SER A 153 -11.90 2.88 -1.14
CA SER A 153 -12.15 3.96 -0.19
C SER A 153 -10.85 4.36 0.49
N PHE A 154 -10.67 5.65 0.70
CA PHE A 154 -9.55 6.20 1.43
C PHE A 154 -9.99 6.58 2.84
N LEU A 155 -9.14 6.27 3.80
CA LEU A 155 -9.39 6.47 5.22
C LEU A 155 -8.21 7.25 5.80
N ASN A 156 -8.51 8.16 6.71
CA ASN A 156 -7.54 8.77 7.60
C ASN A 156 -7.74 8.22 9.02
N TYR A 157 -6.71 8.29 9.84
CA TYR A 157 -6.73 7.83 11.22
C TYR A 157 -6.33 8.96 12.17
N SER A 158 -7.26 9.30 13.06
CA SER A 158 -7.03 10.17 14.21
C SER A 158 -7.21 9.34 15.48
N GLU A 159 -8.46 9.17 15.92
CA GLU A 159 -8.87 8.27 17.00
C GLU A 159 -9.59 7.03 16.44
N ARG A 160 -10.26 7.22 15.30
CA ARG A 160 -10.97 6.19 14.53
C ARG A 160 -10.70 6.38 13.05
N PHE A 161 -11.01 5.37 12.25
CA PHE A 161 -10.97 5.50 10.79
C PHE A 161 -12.13 6.35 10.32
N GLU A 162 -11.80 7.41 9.59
CA GLU A 162 -12.80 8.29 8.97
C GLU A 162 -12.59 8.30 7.46
N PRO A 163 -13.68 8.16 6.67
CA PRO A 163 -13.59 8.20 5.23
C PRO A 163 -13.18 9.59 4.74
N VAL A 164 -12.31 9.61 3.76
CA VAL A 164 -11.78 10.81 3.15
C VAL A 164 -12.12 10.83 1.68
N SER A 165 -12.60 11.99 1.20
CA SER A 165 -12.86 12.19 -0.22
C SER A 165 -11.54 12.43 -0.95
N VAL A 166 -11.24 11.57 -1.92
CA VAL A 166 -10.10 11.71 -2.82
C VAL A 166 -10.61 12.00 -4.22
N SER A 167 -10.30 13.19 -4.73
CA SER A 167 -10.70 13.59 -6.08
C SER A 167 -9.78 12.96 -7.13
N ILE A 168 -10.38 12.38 -8.17
CA ILE A 168 -9.62 11.83 -9.30
C ILE A 168 -9.38 12.94 -10.32
N ILE A 169 -8.10 13.29 -10.49
CA ILE A 169 -7.68 14.34 -11.43
C ILE A 169 -7.96 13.85 -12.84
N ASN A 170 -8.80 14.60 -13.57
CA ASN A 170 -9.20 14.31 -14.93
C ASN A 170 -9.11 15.59 -15.79
N VAL A 171 -9.05 15.41 -17.12
CA VAL A 171 -8.91 16.53 -18.08
C VAL A 171 -10.16 17.42 -18.14
N GLY A 172 -11.33 16.89 -17.80
CA GLY A 172 -12.59 17.62 -17.78
C GLY A 172 -12.80 18.47 -16.53
N ASP A 173 -11.86 18.47 -15.58
CA ASP A 173 -11.97 19.26 -14.36
C ASP A 173 -11.68 20.74 -14.63
N ILE A 174 -12.77 21.47 -14.84
CA ILE A 174 -12.82 22.91 -15.11
C ILE A 174 -12.52 23.76 -13.86
N SER A 175 -12.31 23.16 -12.68
CA SER A 175 -11.98 23.93 -11.46
C SER A 175 -10.64 24.69 -11.54
N ASN A 176 -9.85 24.47 -12.60
CA ASN A 176 -8.51 25.01 -12.78
C ASN A 176 -8.40 26.18 -13.79
N THR A 177 -9.51 26.84 -14.18
CA THR A 177 -9.51 27.86 -15.26
C THR A 177 -8.59 29.05 -14.98
N TYR A 178 -8.30 29.36 -13.72
CA TYR A 178 -7.30 30.35 -13.31
C TYR A 178 -6.42 29.78 -12.18
N ARG A 179 -5.27 29.19 -12.52
CA ARG A 179 -4.26 28.78 -11.52
C ARG A 179 -3.38 29.97 -11.15
N ASN A 180 -3.63 30.56 -9.98
CA ASN A 180 -2.80 31.63 -9.40
C ASN A 180 -1.52 31.10 -8.72
N THR A 181 -1.42 29.78 -8.51
CA THR A 181 -0.26 29.15 -7.90
C THR A 181 0.53 28.38 -8.96
N ALA A 182 1.79 28.76 -9.17
CA ALA A 182 2.72 28.01 -9.99
C ALA A 182 2.94 26.64 -9.34
N MET A 183 2.23 25.62 -9.83
CA MET A 183 2.52 24.23 -9.48
C MET A 183 3.81 23.84 -10.20
N THR A 184 4.93 23.84 -9.49
CA THR A 184 6.13 23.16 -9.98
C THR A 184 5.83 21.66 -9.98
N SER A 185 5.76 21.06 -11.16
CA SER A 185 5.70 19.60 -11.29
C SER A 185 6.83 18.97 -10.50
N SER A 186 6.54 17.98 -9.65
CA SER A 186 7.58 17.17 -8.98
C SER A 186 8.36 16.27 -9.93
N SER A 187 7.87 16.10 -11.16
CA SER A 187 8.61 15.34 -12.17
C SER A 187 9.88 16.08 -12.56
N LYS A 188 11.02 15.56 -12.12
CA LYS A 188 12.35 16.06 -12.50
C LYS A 188 12.51 16.13 -14.02
N ILE A 189 12.04 15.10 -14.73
CA ILE A 189 12.07 15.02 -16.19
C ILE A 189 11.27 16.17 -16.82
N PHE A 190 10.08 16.46 -16.27
CA PHE A 190 9.28 17.58 -16.76
C PHE A 190 9.99 18.91 -16.53
N GLN A 191 10.59 19.11 -15.34
CA GLN A 191 11.35 20.33 -15.03
C GLN A 191 12.57 20.48 -15.94
N GLU A 192 13.33 19.41 -16.15
CA GLU A 192 14.50 19.41 -17.05
C GLU A 192 14.11 19.79 -18.49
N ILE A 193 13.04 19.21 -19.02
CA ILE A 193 12.51 19.55 -20.36
C ILE A 193 12.02 21.00 -20.39
N PHE A 194 11.32 21.43 -19.35
CA PHE A 194 10.79 22.79 -19.27
C PHE A 194 11.91 23.83 -19.20
N ASP A 195 12.90 23.63 -18.34
CA ASP A 195 14.05 24.51 -18.16
C ASP A 195 14.93 24.58 -19.41
N PHE A 196 15.14 23.44 -20.09
CA PHE A 196 15.85 23.40 -21.37
C PHE A 196 15.15 24.26 -22.43
N ASN A 197 13.82 24.23 -22.49
CA ASN A 197 13.03 24.98 -23.46
C ASN A 197 12.77 26.45 -23.04
N ARG A 198 12.99 26.81 -21.77
CA ARG A 198 12.84 28.18 -21.25
C ARG A 198 13.84 29.16 -21.87
N GLY A 199 15.00 28.66 -22.33
CA GLY A 199 16.06 29.46 -22.96
C GLY A 199 15.73 30.04 -24.35
N LEU A 200 14.63 29.61 -24.98
CA LEU A 200 14.21 30.09 -26.31
C LEU A 200 13.57 31.49 -26.21
N LYS A 201 14.36 32.55 -26.37
CA LYS A 201 13.88 33.93 -26.11
C LYS A 201 12.95 34.52 -27.18
N ASP A 202 12.89 33.98 -28.40
CA ASP A 202 12.19 34.63 -29.54
C ASP A 202 11.08 33.79 -30.20
N VAL A 203 10.51 32.81 -29.50
CA VAL A 203 9.45 31.94 -30.03
C VAL A 203 8.09 32.31 -29.42
N GLU A 204 7.05 32.39 -30.26
CA GLU A 204 5.66 32.61 -29.83
C GLU A 204 5.24 31.56 -28.78
N ILE A 205 4.46 31.96 -27.78
CA ILE A 205 4.09 31.09 -26.65
C ILE A 205 3.42 29.79 -27.14
N GLN A 206 2.57 29.88 -28.17
CA GLN A 206 1.91 28.68 -28.73
C GLN A 206 2.91 27.67 -29.29
N GLU A 207 3.93 28.15 -29.99
CA GLU A 207 4.94 27.29 -30.61
C GLU A 207 5.86 26.68 -29.55
N LYS A 208 6.19 27.43 -28.48
CA LYS A 208 6.87 26.88 -27.29
C LYS A 208 6.09 25.74 -26.65
N VAL A 209 4.78 25.90 -26.49
CA VAL A 209 3.91 24.84 -25.93
C VAL A 209 3.90 23.61 -26.83
N LYS A 210 3.86 23.78 -28.16
CA LYS A 210 3.95 22.65 -29.10
C LYS A 210 5.30 21.93 -29.00
N ILE A 211 6.40 22.67 -28.91
CA ILE A 211 7.75 22.09 -28.76
C ILE A 211 7.84 21.30 -27.46
N ILE A 212 7.44 21.88 -26.33
CA ILE A 212 7.45 21.19 -25.02
C ILE A 212 6.58 19.93 -25.07
N LYS A 213 5.37 20.01 -25.64
CA LYS A 213 4.50 18.85 -25.79
C LYS A 213 5.15 17.75 -26.64
N LYS A 214 5.83 18.12 -27.73
CA LYS A 214 6.55 17.17 -28.59
C LYS A 214 7.70 16.50 -27.84
N CYS A 215 8.55 17.27 -27.16
CA CYS A 215 9.65 16.72 -26.35
C CYS A 215 9.15 15.76 -25.27
N LEU A 216 8.05 16.11 -24.58
CA LEU A 216 7.42 15.24 -23.60
C LEU A 216 6.88 13.95 -24.24
N GLN A 217 6.27 14.05 -25.42
CA GLN A 217 5.77 12.88 -26.13
C GLN A 217 6.90 11.93 -26.56
N ASP A 218 8.02 12.49 -27.04
CA ASP A 218 9.20 11.71 -27.43
C ASP A 218 9.80 10.99 -26.22
N GLU A 219 9.89 11.65 -25.07
CA GLU A 219 10.36 11.03 -23.82
C GLU A 219 9.42 9.93 -23.32
N ILE A 220 8.09 10.17 -23.37
CA ILE A 220 7.08 9.15 -23.03
C ILE A 220 7.24 7.92 -23.93
N ASN A 221 7.46 8.11 -25.24
CA ASN A 221 7.65 7.01 -26.18
C ASN A 221 8.94 6.23 -25.87
N SER A 222 10.03 6.93 -25.52
CA SER A 222 11.29 6.29 -25.10
C SER A 222 11.10 5.46 -23.83
N LEU A 223 10.42 6.02 -22.81
CA LEU A 223 10.12 5.32 -21.57
C LEU A 223 9.21 4.11 -21.80
N ALA A 224 8.20 4.24 -22.67
CA ALA A 224 7.32 3.13 -23.02
C ALA A 224 8.09 1.95 -23.63
N GLN A 225 9.07 2.22 -24.50
CA GLN A 225 9.94 1.18 -25.05
C GLN A 225 10.76 0.48 -23.96
N LYS A 226 11.41 1.25 -23.08
CA LYS A 226 12.19 0.72 -21.96
C LYS A 226 11.32 -0.14 -21.02
N ILE A 227 10.09 0.30 -20.72
CA ILE A 227 9.15 -0.46 -19.90
C ILE A 227 8.80 -1.79 -20.56
N ASN A 228 8.51 -1.78 -21.87
CA ASN A 228 8.18 -3.01 -22.60
C ASN A 228 9.33 -4.02 -22.59
N GLU A 229 10.57 -3.56 -22.79
CA GLU A 229 11.77 -4.42 -22.69
C GLU A 229 11.88 -5.07 -21.30
N ARG A 230 11.66 -4.29 -20.23
CA ARG A 230 11.68 -4.79 -18.85
C ARG A 230 10.53 -5.73 -18.55
N GLU A 231 9.33 -5.50 -19.08
CA GLU A 231 8.21 -6.42 -18.91
C GLU A 231 8.47 -7.78 -19.56
N ILE A 232 9.09 -7.80 -20.74
CA ILE A 232 9.50 -9.03 -21.42
C ILE A 232 10.52 -9.78 -20.57
N GLU A 233 11.52 -9.07 -20.04
CA GLU A 233 12.55 -9.64 -19.16
C GLU A 233 11.93 -10.23 -17.87
N ILE A 234 11.05 -9.49 -17.19
CA ILE A 234 10.36 -9.97 -15.99
C ILE A 234 9.54 -11.23 -16.27
N LYS A 235 8.82 -11.27 -17.41
CA LYS A 235 8.05 -12.46 -17.82
C LYS A 235 8.96 -13.67 -18.04
N ARG A 236 10.14 -13.46 -18.64
CA ARG A 236 11.14 -14.51 -18.85
C ARG A 236 11.67 -15.03 -17.51
N LEU A 237 12.11 -14.14 -16.62
CA LEU A 237 12.66 -14.51 -15.31
C LEU A 237 11.63 -15.25 -14.45
N LYS A 238 10.37 -14.80 -14.42
CA LYS A 238 9.28 -15.51 -13.72
C LYS A 238 9.02 -16.92 -14.26
N LYS A 239 9.19 -17.12 -15.57
CA LYS A 239 9.05 -18.44 -16.20
C LYS A 239 10.22 -19.35 -15.82
N GLU A 240 11.44 -18.82 -15.80
CA GLU A 240 12.64 -19.56 -15.38
C GLU A 240 12.54 -19.97 -13.89
N GLU A 241 12.11 -19.05 -13.01
CA GLU A 241 11.89 -19.33 -11.59
C GLU A 241 10.86 -20.46 -11.37
N LYS A 242 9.75 -20.42 -12.10
CA LYS A 242 8.71 -21.46 -12.05
C LYS A 242 9.24 -22.82 -12.50
N ASN A 243 10.01 -22.86 -13.59
CA ASN A 243 10.61 -24.10 -14.08
C ASN A 243 11.62 -24.68 -13.08
N ASN A 244 12.46 -23.84 -12.48
CA ASN A 244 13.45 -24.27 -11.48
C ASN A 244 12.79 -24.81 -10.21
N THR A 245 11.68 -24.18 -9.78
CA THR A 245 10.91 -24.64 -8.61
C THR A 245 10.29 -26.01 -8.87
N ASN A 246 9.70 -26.21 -10.05
CA ASN A 246 9.10 -27.49 -10.44
C ASN A 246 10.13 -28.63 -10.47
N ASN A 247 11.33 -28.37 -11.04
CA ASN A 247 12.40 -29.35 -11.08
C ASN A 247 12.86 -29.75 -9.65
N CYS A 248 12.95 -28.80 -8.72
CA CYS A 248 13.29 -29.10 -7.33
C CYS A 248 12.20 -29.94 -6.62
N THR A 249 10.92 -29.67 -6.86
CA THR A 249 9.82 -30.46 -6.28
C THR A 249 9.73 -31.86 -6.86
N ASP A 250 10.10 -32.03 -8.13
CA ASP A 250 10.18 -33.34 -8.78
C ASP A 250 11.35 -34.17 -8.21
N ASP A 251 12.50 -33.54 -7.94
CA ASP A 251 13.65 -34.17 -7.29
C ASP A 251 13.36 -34.58 -5.84
N GLU A 252 12.62 -33.78 -5.06
CA GLU A 252 12.18 -34.14 -3.71
C GLU A 252 11.17 -35.31 -3.71
N SER A 253 10.25 -35.32 -4.68
CA SER A 253 9.26 -36.40 -4.85
C SER A 253 9.93 -37.73 -5.22
N GLN A 254 10.99 -37.71 -6.04
CA GLN A 254 11.77 -38.89 -6.38
C GLN A 254 12.63 -39.41 -5.21
N ARG A 255 13.14 -38.54 -4.35
CA ARG A 255 13.88 -38.93 -3.14
C ARG A 255 13.00 -39.62 -2.08
N HIS A 256 11.73 -39.22 -1.94
CA HIS A 256 10.78 -39.89 -1.06
C HIS A 256 10.20 -41.20 -1.64
N GLY A 257 10.21 -41.39 -2.96
CA GLY A 257 9.84 -42.65 -3.61
C GLY A 257 10.86 -43.79 -3.43
N ALA A 258 12.14 -43.47 -3.17
CA ALA A 258 13.21 -44.46 -3.03
C ALA A 258 13.34 -45.04 -1.60
N THR A 259 12.72 -44.44 -0.59
CA THR A 259 12.81 -44.88 0.82
C THR A 259 11.70 -45.83 1.27
N SER A 260 10.77 -46.21 0.39
CA SER A 260 9.61 -47.05 0.74
C SER A 260 9.75 -48.53 0.37
N LYS A 261 10.97 -49.06 0.17
CA LYS A 261 11.21 -50.49 -0.09
C LYS A 261 12.18 -51.15 0.88
N THR A 262 12.07 -50.89 2.18
CA THR A 262 12.55 -51.80 3.24
C THR A 262 12.08 -51.32 4.61
N SER A 263 11.01 -51.91 5.15
CA SER A 263 10.91 -52.38 6.55
C SER A 263 9.45 -52.58 6.99
N THR A 264 9.13 -53.85 7.19
CA THR A 264 8.29 -54.47 8.21
C THR A 264 7.23 -53.63 8.95
N THR A 265 5.99 -54.05 8.72
CA THR A 265 4.77 -53.94 9.51
C THR A 265 4.95 -53.64 11.01
N VAL A 266 4.55 -52.45 11.45
CA VAL A 266 4.04 -52.20 12.81
C VAL A 266 2.83 -51.28 12.72
N LYS A 267 1.67 -51.76 13.18
CA LYS A 267 0.40 -51.02 13.24
C LYS A 267 0.49 -49.87 14.25
N PRO A 268 -0.01 -48.65 13.98
CA PRO A 268 -0.14 -47.63 14.99
C PRO A 268 -1.50 -47.77 15.72
N SER A 269 -1.46 -48.04 17.01
CA SER A 269 -2.61 -47.93 17.92
C SER A 269 -2.83 -46.45 18.28
N PHE A 270 -4.00 -45.93 17.92
CA PHE A 270 -4.53 -44.68 18.42
C PHE A 270 -4.98 -44.85 19.88
N SER A 271 -4.36 -44.13 20.82
CA SER A 271 -5.00 -43.45 21.96
C SER A 271 -3.97 -43.14 23.04
N ASN A 272 -3.95 -41.87 23.48
CA ASN A 272 -3.68 -41.38 24.84
C ASN A 272 -2.79 -40.13 24.87
N ALA A 273 -3.43 -38.97 24.72
CA ALA A 273 -2.92 -37.72 25.28
C ALA A 273 -4.10 -36.78 25.61
N LEU A 274 -5.08 -37.27 26.38
CA LEU A 274 -6.04 -36.42 27.08
C LEU A 274 -6.46 -37.18 28.35
N LYS A 275 -5.83 -36.81 29.48
CA LYS A 275 -6.27 -36.98 30.89
C LYS A 275 -5.03 -37.02 31.78
N ASN A 276 -4.52 -35.84 32.11
CA ASN A 276 -3.83 -35.63 33.39
C ASN A 276 -4.38 -34.36 34.01
N SER A 277 -5.65 -34.43 34.37
CA SER A 277 -6.22 -33.68 35.47
C SER A 277 -7.24 -34.61 36.12
N GLN A 278 -7.24 -34.65 37.45
CA GLN A 278 -8.13 -35.41 38.33
C GLN A 278 -7.71 -36.84 38.70
N SER A 279 -7.06 -36.94 39.87
CA SER A 279 -7.55 -37.70 41.03
C SER A 279 -6.51 -38.67 41.61
N GLN A 280 -5.92 -38.31 42.75
CA GLN A 280 -5.96 -39.21 43.91
C GLN A 280 -6.41 -38.41 45.15
N LYS A 281 -7.59 -38.79 45.63
CA LYS A 281 -8.25 -38.37 46.87
C LYS A 281 -7.74 -39.25 48.02
N GLN A 282 -7.56 -38.62 49.19
CA GLN A 282 -8.01 -39.06 50.53
C GLN A 282 -7.36 -40.34 51.13
N ILE A 283 -7.12 -40.55 52.43
CA ILE A 283 -7.35 -39.90 53.73
C ILE A 283 -6.43 -40.67 54.71
N LYS A 284 -5.85 -40.03 55.74
CA LYS A 284 -5.89 -40.56 57.12
C LYS A 284 -5.50 -39.50 58.16
N LYS A 285 -6.43 -39.33 59.11
CA LYS A 285 -6.41 -38.46 60.30
C LYS A 285 -5.37 -38.93 61.31
N THR A 286 -4.67 -37.99 61.94
CA THR A 286 -4.39 -38.04 63.39
C THR A 286 -4.14 -36.61 63.91
N THR A 287 -5.02 -36.14 64.79
CA THR A 287 -4.77 -35.00 65.71
C THR A 287 -3.80 -35.47 66.81
N PRO A 288 -3.03 -34.60 67.50
CA PRO A 288 -3.61 -33.82 68.60
C PRO A 288 -3.05 -32.39 68.80
N GLN A 289 -3.95 -31.60 69.39
CA GLN A 289 -3.76 -30.60 70.44
C GLN A 289 -3.24 -29.18 70.16
N ILE A 290 -4.12 -28.28 70.61
CA ILE A 290 -4.04 -26.86 70.85
C ILE A 290 -3.16 -26.61 72.08
N GLN A 291 -2.30 -25.60 72.03
CA GLN A 291 -2.01 -24.75 73.18
C GLN A 291 -1.76 -23.32 72.69
N ASN A 292 -2.69 -22.43 73.06
CA ASN A 292 -2.49 -20.99 73.16
C ASN A 292 -2.01 -20.70 74.59
N THR A 293 -1.00 -19.83 74.71
CA THR A 293 -0.60 -19.00 75.88
C THR A 293 0.56 -18.15 75.35
N ASP A 294 0.73 -16.85 75.54
CA ASP A 294 -0.02 -15.72 76.09
C ASP A 294 0.56 -14.47 75.37
#